data_AF-A0A382AGI3-F1
#
_entry.id   AF-A0A382AGI3-F1
#
_cell.length_a   1.000
_cell.length_b   1.000
_cell.length_c   1.000
_cell.angle_alpha   90.00
_cell.angle_beta   90.00
_cell.angle_gamma   90.00
#
_symmetry.space_group_name_H-M   'P 1'
#
loop_
_entity.id
_entity.type
_entity.pdbx_description
1 polymer ?
#
loop_
_entity_poly.entity_id
_entity_poly.type
_entity_poly.pdbx_seq_one_letter_code
_entity_poly.pdbx_strand_id
1 'polypeptide(L)' 'MLRWAETLAAIARTGLGFTKVLYEKERFEEVLKVAAEIRYSASSGNDDLDPDERVEEWLATVGSGVAGYVT' A
#
# COMPACT_ATOMS: atom_id res chain seq x y z
N MET A 1 13.60 8.60 -1.98
CA MET A 1 12.74 7.50 -2.45
C MET A 1 11.69 7.08 -1.42
N LEU A 2 12.04 6.91 -0.13
CA LEU A 2 11.10 6.52 0.95
C LEU A 2 9.77 7.30 0.97
N ARG A 3 9.80 8.64 0.93
CA ARG A 3 8.57 9.46 0.89
C ARG A 3 7.61 9.07 -0.24
N TRP A 4 8.15 8.73 -1.41
CA TRP A 4 7.34 8.37 -2.58
C TRP A 4 6.72 6.98 -2.42
N ALA A 5 7.49 6.02 -1.89
CA ALA A 5 6.95 4.70 -1.54
C ALA A 5 5.79 4.80 -0.56
N GLU A 6 5.96 5.55 0.54
CA GLU A 6 4.90 5.77 1.53
C GLU A 6 3.68 6.47 0.92
N THR A 7 3.89 7.43 0.02
CA THR A 7 2.79 8.12 -0.68
C THR A 7 2.01 7.17 -1.59
N LEU A 8 2.69 6.31 -2.35
CA LEU A 8 2.04 5.30 -3.20
C LEU A 8 1.27 4.27 -2.37
N ALA A 9 1.86 3.80 -1.27
CA ALA A 9 1.22 2.88 -0.35
C ALA A 9 -0.04 3.49 0.29
N ALA A 10 -0.03 4.77 0.66
CA ALA A 10 -1.21 5.47 1.18
C ALA A 10 -2.33 5.57 0.12
N ILE A 11 -1.98 5.90 -1.12
CA ILE A 11 -2.95 5.98 -2.23
C ILE A 11 -3.56 4.60 -2.51
N ALA A 12 -2.73 3.55 -2.61
CA ALA A 12 -3.18 2.19 -2.86
C ALA A 12 -4.12 1.68 -1.76
N ARG A 13 -3.76 1.86 -0.48
CA ARG A 13 -4.61 1.49 0.66
C ARG A 13 -5.95 2.23 0.66
N THR A 14 -5.95 3.51 0.29
CA THR A 14 -7.20 4.26 0.13
C THR A 14 -8.04 3.65 -1.00
N GLY A 15 -7.44 3.38 -2.17
CA GLY A 15 -8.12 2.70 -3.28
C GLY A 15 -8.77 1.38 -2.86
N LEU A 16 -8.03 0.54 -2.12
CA LEU A 16 -8.50 -0.75 -1.59
C LEU A 16 -9.67 -0.61 -0.60
N GLY A 17 -9.64 0.43 0.24
CA GLY A 17 -10.71 0.68 1.19
C GLY A 17 -12.04 1.10 0.56
N PHE A 18 -12.01 1.69 -0.64
CA PHE A 18 -13.20 2.24 -1.30
C PHE A 18 -13.68 1.44 -2.53
N THR A 19 -12.80 0.76 -3.26
CA THR A 19 -13.20 0.06 -4.49
C THR A 19 -13.96 -1.23 -4.23
N LYS A 20 -14.97 -1.48 -5.07
CA LYS A 20 -15.73 -2.75 -5.14
C LYS A 20 -15.41 -3.53 -6.41
N VAL A 21 -14.59 -2.99 -7.31
CA VAL A 21 -14.25 -3.61 -8.59
C VAL A 21 -13.04 -4.51 -8.39
N LEU A 22 -13.18 -5.81 -8.66
CA LEU A 22 -12.12 -6.81 -8.46
C LEU A 22 -10.81 -6.41 -9.17
N TYR A 23 -10.91 -6.01 -10.43
CA TYR A 23 -9.75 -5.57 -11.21
C TYR A 23 -9.03 -4.35 -10.62
N GLU A 24 -9.77 -3.42 -9.98
CA GLU A 24 -9.13 -2.28 -9.30
C GLU A 24 -8.42 -2.72 -8.03
N LYS A 25 -8.99 -3.67 -7.28
CA LYS A 25 -8.33 -4.25 -6.10
C LYS A 25 -6.99 -4.86 -6.47
N GLU A 26 -6.97 -5.73 -7.49
CA GLU A 26 -5.74 -6.37 -7.98
C GLU A 26 -4.69 -5.32 -8.39
N ARG A 27 -5.11 -4.23 -9.06
CA ARG A 27 -4.18 -3.14 -9.42
C ARG A 27 -3.65 -2.38 -8.21
N PHE A 28 -4.48 -2.11 -7.20
CA PHE A 28 -3.99 -1.42 -6.00
C PHE A 28 -3.09 -2.31 -5.15
N GLU A 29 -3.35 -3.61 -5.07
CA GLU A 29 -2.44 -4.60 -4.46
C GLU A 29 -1.08 -4.61 -5.17
N GLU A 30 -1.06 -4.56 -6.51
CA GLU A 30 0.19 -4.47 -7.28
C GLU A 30 0.95 -3.16 -7.00
N VAL A 31 0.26 -2.03 -6.94
CA VAL A 31 0.89 -0.75 -6.57
C VAL A 31 1.47 -0.81 -5.15
N LEU A 32 0.80 -1.52 -4.23
CA LEU A 32 1.27 -1.69 -2.86
C LEU A 32 2.56 -2.53 -2.79
N LYS A 33 2.66 -3.58 -3.60
CA LYS A 33 3.90 -4.37 -3.77
C LYS A 33 5.06 -3.54 -4.30
N VAL A 34 4.83 -2.80 -5.39
CA VAL A 34 5.86 -1.91 -5.97
C VAL A 34 6.31 -0.86 -4.94
N ALA A 35 5.38 -0.32 -4.14
CA ALA A 35 5.73 0.62 -3.08
C ALA A 35 6.63 -0.02 -2.01
N ALA A 36 6.34 -1.26 -1.61
CA ALA A 36 7.15 -2.00 -0.64
C ALA A 36 8.56 -2.28 -1.17
N GLU A 37 8.68 -2.71 -2.43
CA GLU A 37 9.98 -2.92 -3.09
C GLU A 37 10.81 -1.64 -3.21
N ILE A 38 10.18 -0.51 -3.57
CA ILE A 38 10.86 0.79 -3.62
C ILE A 38 11.40 1.16 -2.24
N ARG A 39 10.62 0.91 -1.18
CA ARG A 39 11.02 1.23 0.19
C ARG A 39 12.19 0.37 0.66
N TYR A 40 12.09 -0.94 0.47
CA TYR A 40 13.15 -1.91 0.78
C TYR A 40 14.45 -1.59 0.03
N SER A 41 14.34 -1.24 -1.25
CA SER A 41 15.48 -0.81 -2.06
C SER A 41 16.06 0.53 -1.56
N ALA A 42 15.19 1.47 -1.17
CA ALA A 42 15.60 2.78 -0.68
C ALA A 42 16.26 2.75 0.71
N SER A 43 15.96 1.74 1.54
CA SER A 43 16.67 1.47 2.79
C SER A 43 17.97 0.67 2.58
N SER A 44 18.33 0.38 1.33
CA SER A 44 19.45 -0.52 0.98
C SER A 44 19.33 -1.90 1.65
N GLY A 45 18.10 -2.41 1.78
CA GLY A 45 17.81 -3.68 2.44
C GLY A 45 17.92 -3.66 3.96
N ASN A 46 18.09 -2.48 4.59
CA ASN A 46 18.05 -2.33 6.05
C ASN A 46 16.61 -2.06 6.55
N ASP A 47 15.61 -2.52 5.80
CA ASP A 47 14.24 -2.53 6.30
C ASP A 47 14.02 -3.77 7.17
N ASP A 48 13.28 -3.63 8.26
CA ASP A 48 13.01 -4.74 9.18
C ASP A 48 12.03 -5.77 8.61
N LEU A 49 11.32 -5.40 7.55
CA LEU A 49 10.35 -6.23 6.84
C LEU A 49 10.78 -6.39 5.38
N ASP A 50 10.64 -7.61 4.86
CA ASP A 50 10.74 -7.81 3.43
C ASP A 50 9.52 -7.19 2.70
N PRO A 51 9.56 -7.07 1.36
CA PRO A 51 8.46 -6.45 0.63
C PRO A 51 7.10 -7.13 0.82
N ASP A 52 7.05 -8.45 0.95
CA ASP A 52 5.79 -9.19 1.11
C ASP A 52 5.22 -9.00 2.52
N GLU A 53 6.06 -9.10 3.55
CA GLU A 53 5.69 -8.81 4.94
C GLU A 53 5.18 -7.38 5.12
N ARG A 54 5.80 -6.42 4.41
CA ARG A 54 5.33 -5.02 4.42
C ARG A 54 3.97 -4.87 3.76
N VAL A 55 3.72 -5.58 2.67
CA VAL A 55 2.40 -5.56 2.01
C VAL A 55 1.34 -6.10 2.95
N GLU A 56 1.60 -7.20 3.66
CA GLU A 56 0.68 -7.77 4.65
C GLU A 56 0.38 -6.78 5.78
N GLU A 57 1.42 -6.14 6.34
CA GLU A 57 1.27 -5.09 7.36
C GLU A 57 0.36 -3.96 6.87
N TRP A 58 0.60 -3.46 5.66
CA TRP A 58 -0.21 -2.39 5.08
C TRP A 58 -1.65 -2.82 4.76
N LEU A 59 -1.85 -4.04 4.25
CA LEU A 59 -3.19 -4.58 4.01
C LEU A 59 -3.99 -4.70 5.31
N ALA A 60 -3.36 -5.07 6.41
CA ALA A 60 -4.00 -5.12 7.72
C ALA A 60 -4.51 -3.75 8.20
N THR A 61 -3.96 -2.65 7.67
CA THR A 61 -4.42 -1.28 7.98
C THR A 61 -5.56 -0.79 7.08
N VAL A 62 -5.92 -1.53 6.02
CA VAL A 62 -6.99 -1.12 5.10
C VAL A 62 -8.34 -1.25 5.79
N GLY A 63 -8.92 -0.12 6.16
CA GLY A 63 -10.30 -0.05 6.64
C GLY A 63 -11.33 -0.08 5.51
N SER A 64 -12.59 -0.41 5.84
CA SER A 64 -13.71 -0.19 4.94
C SER A 64 -14.03 1.30 4.85
N GLY A 65 -13.81 1.91 3.69
CA GLY A 65 -14.13 3.31 3.44
C GLY A 65 -15.64 3.53 3.39
N VAL A 66 -16.17 4.37 4.28
CA VAL A 66 -17.53 4.92 4.15
C VAL A 66 -17.41 6.24 3.38
N ALA A 67 -17.99 6.32 2.19
CA ALA A 67 -18.00 7.54 1.41
C ALA A 67 -18.61 8.70 2.23
N GLY A 68 -17.81 9.74 2.49
CA GLY A 68 -18.26 10.96 3.17
C GLY A 68 -17.77 11.16 4.61
N TYR A 69 -16.98 10.26 5.20
CA TYR A 69 -16.26 10.52 6.45
C TYR A 69 -14.79 10.17 6.28
N VAL A 70 -13.93 11.03 6.85
CA VAL A 70 -12.46 11.05 6.79
C VAL A 70 -11.91 11.85 5.60
N THR A 71 -11.81 13.16 5.81
CA THR A 71 -10.67 13.97 5.31
C THR A 71 -9.58 13.95 6.36
#